data_AF-A0A9P8ZU61-F1
#
_entry.id   AF-A0A9P8ZU61-F1
#
_cell.length_a   1.000
_cell.length_b   1.000
_cell.length_c   1.000
_cell.angle_alpha   90.00
_cell.angle_beta   90.00
_cell.angle_gamma   90.00
#
_symmetry.space_group_name_H-M   'P 1'
#
loop_
_entity.id
_entity.type
_entity.pdbx_description
1 polymer ?
#
loop_
_entity_poly.entity_id
_entity_poly.type
_entity_poly.pdbx_seq_one_letter_code
_entity_poly.pdbx_strand_id
1 'polypeptide(L)'
;MRFGSFTILATALALGSARPVERACDAVAFDGGIYLTRYFDASTSNIKASPGQTITATVVDLATCTPYDTGDQEITLMSVSASVVDALGTYEPGTIASVQVNGTNTVSFVAAVPNGSQDLQLSVSARFTPGSWPNLQYAWASLGVVYTAA
;
A
#
# COMPACT_ATOMS: atom_id res chain seq x y z
N MET A 1 60.83 22.22 -4.42
CA MET A 1 59.70 21.32 -4.75
C MET A 1 58.45 21.94 -4.16
N ARG A 2 57.52 22.44 -4.99
CA ARG A 2 56.26 23.06 -4.54
C ARG A 2 55.15 22.01 -4.60
N PHE A 3 54.52 21.71 -3.47
CA PHE A 3 53.35 20.83 -3.41
C PHE A 3 52.10 21.60 -3.88
N GLY A 4 51.52 21.16 -4.99
CA GLY A 4 50.26 21.68 -5.51
C GLY A 4 49.08 21.18 -4.67
N SER A 5 48.19 22.09 -4.29
CA SER A 5 46.92 21.77 -3.64
C SER A 5 45.99 21.10 -4.65
N PHE A 6 45.52 19.90 -4.34
CA PHE A 6 44.44 19.22 -5.06
C PHE A 6 43.10 19.61 -4.44
N THR A 7 42.29 20.36 -5.16
CA THR A 7 40.89 20.61 -4.81
C THR A 7 40.07 19.40 -5.30
N ILE A 8 39.58 18.60 -4.35
CA ILE A 8 38.62 17.52 -4.63
C ILE A 8 37.25 18.18 -4.79
N LEU A 9 36.73 18.19 -6.02
CA LEU A 9 35.37 18.62 -6.34
C LEU A 9 34.41 17.48 -5.94
N ALA A 10 33.87 17.54 -4.72
CA ALA A 10 32.83 16.63 -4.27
C ALA A 10 31.50 17.02 -4.91
N THR A 11 31.13 16.36 -6.01
CA THR A 11 29.78 16.44 -6.58
C THR A 11 28.83 15.74 -5.61
N ALA A 12 28.16 16.53 -4.77
CA ALA A 12 27.07 16.02 -3.94
C ALA A 12 25.93 15.57 -4.86
N LEU A 13 25.73 14.26 -5.00
CA LEU A 13 24.45 13.73 -5.48
C LEU A 13 23.40 14.15 -4.44
N ALA A 14 22.57 15.11 -4.80
CA ALA A 14 21.33 15.36 -4.09
C ALA A 14 20.47 14.10 -4.24
N LEU A 15 20.54 13.22 -3.24
CA LEU A 15 19.44 12.31 -2.94
C LEU A 15 18.24 13.21 -2.72
N GLY A 16 17.40 13.33 -3.75
CA GLY A 16 16.11 13.99 -3.62
C GLY A 16 15.45 13.40 -2.39
N SER A 17 15.27 14.22 -1.36
CA SER A 17 14.49 13.83 -0.21
C SER A 17 13.11 13.52 -0.78
N ALA A 18 12.77 12.24 -0.85
CA ALA A 18 11.40 11.82 -1.04
C ALA A 18 10.65 12.44 0.14
N ARG A 19 10.05 13.62 -0.10
CA ARG A 19 9.17 14.24 0.88
C ARG A 19 8.10 13.19 1.13
N PRO A 20 7.82 12.80 2.38
CA PRO A 20 6.65 11.99 2.65
C PRO A 20 5.48 12.76 2.03
N VAL A 21 4.86 12.19 1.00
CA VAL A 21 3.68 12.77 0.37
C VAL A 21 2.68 12.91 1.52
N GLU A 22 2.35 14.16 1.87
CA GLU A 22 1.30 14.42 2.86
C GLU A 22 0.08 13.58 2.45
N ARG A 23 -0.54 12.88 3.40
CA ARG A 23 -1.69 12.00 3.16
C ARG A 23 -2.80 12.78 2.46
N ALA A 24 -2.78 12.86 1.13
CA ALA A 24 -3.59 13.83 0.41
C ALA A 24 -5.07 13.41 0.29
N CYS A 25 -5.44 12.22 0.74
CA CYS A 25 -6.81 11.67 0.65
C CYS A 25 -7.13 10.59 1.68
N ASP A 26 -6.56 10.69 2.89
CA ASP A 26 -6.66 9.62 3.90
C ASP A 26 -6.12 8.25 3.43
N ALA A 27 -5.36 8.25 2.32
CA ALA A 27 -4.73 7.06 1.80
C ALA A 27 -3.64 6.55 2.76
N VAL A 28 -3.55 5.22 2.84
CA VAL A 28 -2.44 4.52 3.48
C VAL A 28 -1.44 4.13 2.40
N ALA A 29 -0.22 4.66 2.48
CA ALA A 29 0.85 4.27 1.57
C ALA A 29 1.16 2.78 1.71
N PHE A 30 1.72 2.19 0.65
CA PHE A 30 2.29 0.85 0.74
C PHE A 30 3.51 0.87 1.66
N ASP A 31 3.57 -0.04 2.63
CA ASP A 31 4.59 -0.12 3.68
C ASP A 31 5.51 -1.34 3.54
N GLY A 32 5.18 -2.25 2.63
CA GLY A 32 5.96 -3.44 2.34
C GLY A 32 5.74 -3.94 0.92
N GLY A 33 6.63 -4.83 0.46
CA GLY A 33 6.46 -5.47 -0.82
C GLY A 33 7.56 -6.46 -1.18
N ILE A 34 7.26 -7.31 -2.18
CA ILE A 34 8.20 -8.28 -2.73
C ILE A 34 8.37 -7.98 -4.22
N TYR A 35 9.61 -7.71 -4.63
CA TYR A 35 9.95 -7.53 -6.03
C TYR A 35 10.31 -8.86 -6.68
N LEU A 36 9.59 -9.22 -7.74
CA LEU A 36 9.92 -10.32 -8.63
C LEU A 36 10.13 -9.77 -10.05
N THR A 37 10.99 -10.41 -10.83
CA THR A 37 11.47 -9.86 -12.11
C THR A 37 10.36 -9.65 -13.16
N ARG A 38 9.16 -10.18 -12.92
CA ARG A 38 7.99 -10.04 -13.81
C ARG A 38 6.88 -9.18 -13.20
N TYR A 39 6.81 -9.09 -11.88
CA TYR A 39 5.77 -8.38 -11.14
C TYR A 39 6.28 -8.01 -9.75
N PHE A 40 5.72 -7.01 -9.09
CA PHE A 40 5.94 -6.81 -7.66
C PHE A 40 4.62 -6.78 -6.92
N ASP A 41 4.66 -7.25 -5.68
CA ASP A 41 3.53 -7.21 -4.76
C ASP A 41 3.81 -6.09 -3.76
N ALA A 42 2.89 -5.14 -3.61
CA ALA A 42 2.93 -4.09 -2.59
C ALA A 42 1.77 -4.30 -1.61
N SER A 43 2.03 -4.12 -0.34
CA SER A 43 1.04 -4.28 0.73
C SER A 43 0.96 -3.03 1.57
N THR A 44 -0.23 -2.78 2.11
CA THR A 44 -0.44 -1.87 3.22
C THR A 44 -1.02 -2.63 4.40
N SER A 45 -0.75 -2.20 5.63
CA SER A 45 -1.21 -2.85 6.85
C SER A 45 -1.86 -1.84 7.81
N ASN A 46 -2.54 -2.36 8.84
CA ASN A 46 -3.13 -1.58 9.95
C ASN A 46 -4.31 -0.67 9.57
N ILE A 47 -5.12 -1.06 8.59
CA ILE A 47 -6.41 -0.41 8.34
C ILE A 47 -7.38 -0.77 9.46
N LYS A 48 -7.92 0.23 10.17
CA LYS A 48 -8.89 0.04 11.25
C LYS A 48 -10.31 -0.09 10.71
N ALA A 49 -11.02 -1.14 11.12
CA ALA A 49 -12.42 -1.37 10.78
C ALA A 49 -13.18 -2.02 11.95
N SER A 50 -14.51 -2.00 11.90
CA SER A 50 -15.37 -2.72 12.83
C SER A 50 -15.94 -4.00 12.21
N PRO A 51 -16.23 -5.04 13.01
CA PRO A 51 -16.84 -6.27 12.50
C PRO A 51 -18.12 -6.05 11.69
N GLY A 52 -18.27 -6.77 10.58
CA GLY A 52 -19.48 -6.75 9.76
C GLY A 52 -19.59 -5.56 8.81
N GLN A 53 -18.64 -4.63 8.84
CA GLN A 53 -18.57 -3.54 7.87
C GLN A 53 -18.12 -4.05 6.50
N THR A 54 -18.67 -3.43 5.46
CA THR A 54 -18.15 -3.57 4.10
C THR A 54 -17.02 -2.57 3.93
N ILE A 55 -15.84 -3.09 3.59
CA ILE A 55 -14.65 -2.28 3.32
C ILE A 55 -14.44 -2.24 1.82
N THR A 56 -14.40 -1.04 1.24
CA THR A 56 -13.99 -0.84 -0.14
C THR A 56 -12.62 -0.18 -0.16
N ALA A 57 -11.63 -0.87 -0.70
CA ALA A 57 -10.26 -0.42 -0.86
C ALA A 57 -9.95 -0.15 -2.33
N THR A 58 -9.42 1.03 -2.62
CA THR A 58 -9.05 1.47 -3.97
C THR A 58 -7.60 1.93 -3.97
N VAL A 59 -6.81 1.44 -4.92
CA VAL A 59 -5.46 1.94 -5.17
C VAL A 59 -5.56 3.30 -5.86
N VAL A 60 -4.94 4.32 -5.29
CA VAL A 60 -4.97 5.70 -5.78
C VAL A 60 -3.57 6.23 -6.02
N ASP A 61 -3.47 7.23 -6.88
CA ASP A 61 -2.30 8.11 -6.93
C ASP A 61 -2.37 9.12 -5.78
N LEU A 62 -1.32 9.20 -4.97
CA LEU A 62 -1.26 10.04 -3.76
C LEU A 62 -1.17 11.53 -4.08
N ALA A 63 -0.74 11.93 -5.28
CA ALA A 63 -0.67 13.34 -5.65
C ALA A 63 -2.02 13.89 -6.12
N THR A 64 -2.82 13.05 -6.79
CA THR A 64 -4.11 13.43 -7.40
C THR A 64 -5.31 12.93 -6.62
N CYS A 65 -5.13 11.93 -5.76
CA CYS A 65 -6.18 11.28 -4.99
C CYS A 65 -7.24 10.59 -5.85
N THR A 66 -6.95 10.36 -7.12
CA THR A 66 -7.82 9.65 -8.04
C THR A 66 -7.44 8.17 -8.09
N PRO A 67 -8.38 7.26 -8.41
CA PRO A 67 -8.05 5.87 -8.68
C PRO A 67 -6.88 5.80 -9.66
N TYR A 68 -5.87 5.00 -9.34
CA TYR A 68 -4.70 4.88 -10.20
C TYR A 68 -5.13 4.32 -11.56
N ASP A 69 -4.91 5.10 -12.61
CA ASP A 69 -5.13 4.63 -13.97
C ASP A 69 -3.99 3.71 -14.35
N THR A 70 -4.34 2.46 -14.64
CA THR A 70 -3.41 1.39 -14.96
C THR A 70 -2.52 1.72 -16.15
N GLY A 71 -2.94 2.57 -17.09
CA GLY A 71 -2.16 2.82 -18.32
C GLY A 71 -1.69 1.50 -18.94
N ASP A 72 -0.37 1.36 -19.17
CA ASP A 72 0.29 0.12 -19.65
C ASP A 72 0.62 -0.90 -18.53
N GLN A 73 0.34 -0.58 -17.27
CA GLN A 73 0.64 -1.41 -16.10
C GLN A 73 -0.62 -2.08 -15.55
N GLU A 74 -0.70 -3.40 -15.67
CA GLU A 74 -1.78 -4.16 -15.08
C GLU A 74 -1.60 -4.25 -13.55
N ILE A 75 -2.59 -3.75 -12.82
CA ILE A 75 -2.71 -3.99 -11.38
C ILE A 75 -3.66 -5.15 -11.15
N THR A 76 -3.31 -6.03 -10.23
CA THR A 76 -4.23 -7.05 -9.73
C THR A 76 -4.20 -7.02 -8.22
N LEU A 77 -5.31 -6.64 -7.59
CA LEU A 77 -5.46 -6.81 -6.15
C LEU A 77 -5.46 -8.30 -5.82
N MET A 78 -4.52 -8.70 -4.97
CA MET A 78 -4.08 -10.10 -4.88
C MET A 78 -4.57 -10.81 -3.65
N SER A 79 -4.44 -10.16 -2.51
CA SER A 79 -4.90 -10.69 -1.25
C SER A 79 -5.40 -9.55 -0.38
N VAL A 80 -6.46 -9.86 0.33
CA VAL A 80 -6.88 -9.11 1.49
C VAL A 80 -6.74 -10.09 2.65
N SER A 81 -6.11 -9.65 3.73
CA SER A 81 -6.11 -10.39 4.99
C SER A 81 -6.70 -9.53 6.09
N ALA A 82 -7.37 -10.19 7.02
CA ALA A 82 -7.96 -9.56 8.19
C ALA A 82 -7.38 -10.23 9.43
N SER A 83 -6.98 -9.40 10.39
CA SER A 83 -6.61 -9.81 11.74
C SER A 83 -7.49 -9.05 12.71
N VAL A 84 -7.82 -9.68 13.81
CA VAL A 84 -8.65 -9.13 14.87
C VAL A 84 -7.76 -8.91 16.07
N VAL A 85 -7.88 -7.75 16.71
CA VAL A 85 -7.29 -7.55 18.04
C VAL A 85 -8.39 -7.74 19.07
N ASP A 86 -8.26 -8.76 19.92
CA ASP A 86 -9.21 -9.00 21.00
C ASP A 86 -9.09 -7.95 22.12
N ALA A 87 -10.02 -8.00 23.08
CA ALA A 87 -10.02 -7.08 24.22
C ALA A 87 -8.78 -7.17 25.12
N LEU A 88 -7.96 -8.23 24.96
CA LEU A 88 -6.72 -8.46 25.69
C LEU A 88 -5.47 -8.04 24.88
N GLY A 89 -5.66 -7.54 23.65
CA GLY A 89 -4.57 -7.16 22.74
C GLY A 89 -3.97 -8.33 21.96
N THR A 90 -4.59 -9.51 21.97
CA THR A 90 -4.16 -10.70 21.22
C THR A 90 -4.62 -10.61 19.77
N TYR A 91 -3.73 -10.99 18.85
CA TYR A 91 -4.04 -11.06 17.43
C TYR A 91 -4.64 -12.42 17.07
N GLU A 92 -5.91 -12.43 16.71
CA GLU A 92 -6.62 -13.59 16.19
C GLU A 92 -6.85 -13.43 14.68
N PRO A 93 -6.85 -14.52 13.89
CA PRO A 93 -7.16 -14.42 12.47
C PRO A 93 -8.62 -13.99 12.27
N GLY A 94 -8.80 -12.89 11.54
CA GLY A 94 -10.12 -12.47 11.05
C GLY A 94 -10.54 -13.31 9.84
N THR A 95 -11.84 -13.41 9.62
CA THR A 95 -12.39 -14.08 8.43
C THR A 95 -12.89 -13.05 7.42
N ILE A 96 -12.63 -13.29 6.15
CA ILE A 96 -13.19 -12.48 5.06
C ILE A 96 -14.32 -13.28 4.43
N ALA A 97 -15.54 -12.76 4.54
CA ALA A 97 -16.74 -13.47 4.11
C ALA A 97 -16.95 -13.39 2.59
N SER A 98 -16.54 -12.29 1.97
CA SER A 98 -16.67 -12.08 0.53
C SER A 98 -15.60 -11.11 0.04
N VAL A 99 -15.06 -11.36 -1.16
CA VAL A 99 -14.17 -10.45 -1.88
C VAL A 99 -14.77 -10.23 -3.27
N GLN A 100 -15.05 -8.98 -3.60
CA GLN A 100 -15.51 -8.56 -4.92
C GLN A 100 -14.50 -7.58 -5.50
N VAL A 101 -13.99 -7.88 -6.69
CA VAL A 101 -13.12 -6.97 -7.43
C VAL A 101 -14.00 -6.13 -8.36
N ASN A 102 -13.95 -4.82 -8.22
CA ASN A 102 -14.76 -3.88 -9.01
C ASN A 102 -13.83 -3.01 -9.87
N GLY A 103 -13.37 -3.58 -10.99
CA GLY A 103 -12.34 -2.99 -11.83
C GLY A 103 -10.92 -3.38 -11.40
N THR A 104 -9.92 -2.81 -12.08
CA THR A 104 -8.52 -3.27 -11.98
C THR A 104 -7.83 -2.89 -10.66
N ASN A 105 -8.32 -1.85 -9.98
CA ASN A 105 -7.65 -1.23 -8.82
C ASN A 105 -8.55 -1.11 -7.57
N THR A 106 -9.76 -1.68 -7.59
CA THR A 106 -10.70 -1.59 -6.46
C THR A 106 -11.19 -2.97 -6.03
N VAL A 107 -11.17 -3.20 -4.72
CA VAL A 107 -11.71 -4.40 -4.08
C VAL A 107 -12.66 -4.02 -2.95
N SER A 108 -13.81 -4.67 -2.89
CA SER A 108 -14.76 -4.58 -1.79
C SER A 108 -14.83 -5.92 -1.08
N PHE A 109 -14.76 -5.92 0.25
CA PHE A 109 -14.84 -7.14 1.04
C PHE A 109 -15.52 -6.90 2.37
N VAL A 110 -16.09 -7.97 2.95
CA VAL A 110 -16.70 -7.93 4.27
C VAL A 110 -15.82 -8.72 5.23
N ALA A 111 -15.30 -8.04 6.24
CA ALA A 111 -14.56 -8.70 7.32
C ALA A 111 -15.54 -9.14 8.41
N ALA A 112 -15.59 -10.46 8.64
CA ALA A 112 -16.35 -11.08 9.69
C ALA A 112 -15.43 -11.41 10.87
N VAL A 113 -15.90 -11.14 12.08
CA VAL A 113 -15.16 -11.41 13.32
C VAL A 113 -15.91 -12.44 14.15
N PRO A 114 -15.27 -13.57 14.51
CA PRO A 114 -15.75 -14.38 15.61
C PRO A 114 -15.49 -13.66 16.95
N ASN A 115 -16.49 -13.60 17.82
CA ASN A 115 -16.36 -13.28 19.26
C ASN A 115 -16.20 -11.81 19.74
N GLY A 116 -16.86 -10.83 19.11
CA GLY A 116 -17.13 -9.54 19.79
C GLY A 116 -15.91 -8.63 20.04
N SER A 117 -14.80 -8.87 19.35
CA SER A 117 -13.68 -7.91 19.30
C SER A 117 -14.11 -6.57 18.70
N GLN A 118 -13.45 -5.50 19.14
CA GLN A 118 -13.83 -4.14 18.79
C GLN A 118 -13.06 -3.59 17.58
N ASP A 119 -11.85 -4.09 17.32
CA ASP A 119 -10.97 -3.58 16.29
C ASP A 119 -10.52 -4.69 15.30
N LEU A 120 -10.64 -4.40 14.01
CA LEU A 120 -10.03 -5.14 12.91
C LEU A 120 -8.80 -4.39 12.41
N GLN A 121 -7.75 -5.15 12.11
CA GLN A 121 -6.63 -4.72 11.30
C GLN A 121 -6.68 -5.44 9.96
N LEU A 122 -6.65 -4.67 8.88
CA LEU A 122 -6.68 -5.24 7.53
C LEU A 122 -5.35 -4.97 6.83
N SER A 123 -4.95 -5.92 5.99
CA SER A 123 -3.88 -5.73 5.02
C SER A 123 -4.44 -5.96 3.63
N VAL A 124 -4.08 -5.05 2.72
CA VAL A 124 -4.45 -5.12 1.31
C VAL A 124 -3.17 -5.22 0.50
N SER A 125 -3.09 -6.21 -0.38
CA SER A 125 -1.98 -6.37 -1.31
C SER A 125 -2.42 -6.17 -2.76
N ALA A 126 -1.56 -5.50 -3.52
CA ALA A 126 -1.71 -5.24 -4.94
C ALA A 126 -0.47 -5.76 -5.67
N ARG A 127 -0.68 -6.51 -6.75
CA ARG A 127 0.36 -6.91 -7.69
C ARG A 127 0.38 -5.96 -8.87
N PHE A 128 1.57 -5.60 -9.33
CA PHE A 128 1.79 -4.70 -10.44
C PHE A 128 2.64 -5.38 -11.52
N THR A 129 2.20 -5.28 -12.77
CA THR A 129 2.88 -5.84 -13.95
C THR A 129 2.99 -4.76 -15.03
N PRO A 130 4.15 -4.54 -15.67
CA PRO A 130 5.41 -5.25 -15.48
C PRO A 130 6.14 -4.84 -14.20
N GLY A 131 6.72 -5.82 -13.51
CA GLY A 131 7.53 -5.62 -12.32
C GLY A 131 8.93 -5.13 -12.65
N SER A 132 9.06 -3.84 -12.96
CA SER A 132 10.35 -3.17 -13.17
C SER A 132 10.74 -2.34 -11.95
N TRP A 133 12.04 -2.15 -11.72
CA TRP A 133 12.53 -1.34 -10.59
C TRP A 133 12.02 0.12 -10.60
N PRO A 134 11.96 0.83 -11.74
CA PRO A 134 11.34 2.16 -11.79
C PRO A 134 9.86 2.14 -11.39
N ASN A 135 9.11 1.11 -11.79
CA ASN A 135 7.69 0.98 -11.42
C ASN A 135 7.51 0.74 -9.93
N LEU A 136 8.37 -0.10 -9.33
CA LEU A 136 8.38 -0.32 -7.88
C LEU A 136 8.66 0.99 -7.13
N GLN A 137 9.68 1.73 -7.54
CA GLN A 137 10.02 3.01 -6.90
C GLN A 137 8.88 4.03 -7.02
N TYR A 138 8.23 4.12 -8.18
CA TYR A 138 7.06 4.97 -8.38
C TYR A 138 5.89 4.52 -7.50
N ALA A 139 5.58 3.22 -7.45
CA ALA A 139 4.47 2.70 -6.64
C ALA A 139 4.64 3.02 -5.14
N TRP A 140 5.85 2.87 -4.59
CA TRP A 140 6.12 3.23 -3.19
C TRP A 140 6.14 4.74 -2.93
N ALA A 141 6.56 5.54 -3.90
CA ALA A 141 6.62 6.99 -3.73
C ALA A 141 5.29 7.69 -3.97
N SER A 142 4.41 7.11 -4.80
CA SER A 142 3.28 7.82 -5.39
C SER A 142 1.96 7.09 -5.29
N LEU A 143 1.90 5.82 -4.85
CA LEU A 143 0.65 5.08 -4.72
C LEU A 143 0.33 4.72 -3.27
N GLY A 144 -0.95 4.59 -3.00
CA GLY A 144 -1.47 4.08 -1.73
C GLY A 144 -2.88 3.55 -1.89
N VAL A 145 -3.48 3.18 -0.76
CA VAL A 145 -4.84 2.64 -0.71
C VAL A 145 -5.73 3.59 0.08
N VAL A 146 -6.78 4.09 -0.56
CA VAL A 146 -7.91 4.71 0.14
C VAL A 146 -8.90 3.60 0.48
N TYR A 147 -9.43 3.62 1.69
CA TYR A 147 -10.47 2.69 2.09
C TYR A 147 -11.66 3.43 2.68
N THR A 148 -12.85 2.88 2.44
CA THR A 148 -14.10 3.34 3.06
C THR A 148 -14.74 2.18 3.79
N ALA A 149 -15.28 2.45 4.98
CA ALA A 149 -16.02 1.49 5.79
C ALA A 149 -17.49 1.91 5.86
N ALA A 150 -18.39 1.02 5.45
CA ALA A 150 -19.84 1.24 5.43
C ALA A 150 -20.57 0.09 6.15
#